data_AF-A0A2D4ZIQ1-F1
#
_entry.id   AF-A0A2D4ZIQ1-F1
#
_cell.length_a   1.000
_cell.length_b   1.000
_cell.length_c   1.000
_cell.angle_alpha   90.00
_cell.angle_beta   90.00
_cell.angle_gamma   90.00
#
_symmetry.space_group_name_H-M   'P 1'
#
loop_
_entity.id
_entity.type
_entity.pdbx_description
1 polymer ?
#
loop_
_entity_poly.entity_id
_entity_poly.type
_entity_poly.pdbx_seq_one_letter_code
_entity_poly.pdbx_strand_id
1 'polypeptide(L)'
;MCGIAGLIHKGKSSNVGGEMTAMLQALKHRGPDSTGYAVYGEPTEGDYVLRLKVAEAEDMAKGRGIHQVLADRITEVEAIMQEHGVTVKTKEHATEYALRYLISHEGDTTALAEHIEETDGVEILSLGNGLELIKDLGDASDVAGLYGLNEFNGTHGIGHTRMATESDVDIRSAHPYWAFPYNDVSVVHNGQITNYWIMRRQMERKGHRFMSNCDSELLAVYTANNLANGVTLEQSLRNSIEEIDGVFTYLVATKDQLGMAKDTMAAKPLVLYESDDLIAMASEEVAIRAILPQEIDTYDPYDEEVRVWQA
;
A
#
# COMPACT_ATOMS: atom_id res chain seq x y z
N MET A 1 18.49 2.33 4.97
CA MET A 1 17.74 3.55 4.58
C MET A 1 16.65 3.07 3.67
N CYS A 2 15.37 3.28 3.95
CA CYS A 2 14.27 2.70 3.18
C CYS A 2 14.35 3.00 1.67
N GLY A 3 13.76 2.09 0.89
CA GLY A 3 13.62 2.18 -0.56
C GLY A 3 12.15 2.20 -0.92
N ILE A 4 11.76 3.09 -1.82
CA ILE A 4 10.43 3.12 -2.44
C ILE A 4 10.58 2.84 -3.94
N ALA A 5 9.58 2.18 -4.51
CA ALA A 5 9.47 1.94 -5.93
C ALA A 5 8.01 2.03 -6.36
N GLY A 6 7.77 2.37 -7.62
CA GLY A 6 6.46 2.34 -8.24
C GLY A 6 6.56 2.31 -9.76
N LEU A 7 5.55 1.75 -10.40
CA LEU A 7 5.41 1.73 -11.85
C LEU A 7 3.95 1.78 -12.26
N ILE A 8 3.68 2.31 -13.45
CA ILE A 8 2.35 2.32 -14.08
C ILE A 8 2.49 2.11 -15.58
N HIS A 9 1.73 1.16 -16.11
CA HIS A 9 1.58 0.94 -17.55
C HIS A 9 0.39 1.75 -18.06
N LYS A 10 0.58 2.46 -19.17
CA LYS A 10 -0.47 3.28 -19.81
C LYS A 10 -1.28 2.43 -20.80
N GLY A 11 -2.59 2.33 -20.57
CA GLY A 11 -3.58 1.69 -21.42
C GLY A 11 -3.49 0.15 -21.50
N LYS A 12 -2.73 -0.50 -20.61
CA LYS A 12 -2.56 -1.97 -20.63
C LYS A 12 -2.28 -2.54 -19.24
N SER A 13 -2.63 -3.81 -19.07
CA SER A 13 -2.19 -4.62 -17.94
C SER A 13 -0.87 -5.33 -18.26
N SER A 14 0.00 -5.47 -17.26
CA SER A 14 1.28 -6.21 -17.30
C SER A 14 1.42 -7.09 -16.06
N ASN A 15 2.49 -7.89 -15.99
CA ASN A 15 2.87 -8.62 -14.78
C ASN A 15 3.52 -7.66 -13.75
N VAL A 16 2.69 -6.75 -13.23
CA VAL A 16 3.09 -5.71 -12.30
C VAL A 16 3.68 -6.31 -11.03
N GLY A 17 3.16 -7.45 -10.57
CA GLY A 17 3.70 -8.09 -9.38
C GLY A 17 5.14 -8.55 -9.57
N GLY A 18 5.44 -9.24 -10.68
CA GLY A 18 6.81 -9.64 -11.03
C GLY A 18 7.76 -8.45 -11.25
N GLU A 19 7.29 -7.40 -11.94
CA GLU A 19 8.06 -6.17 -12.16
C GLU A 19 8.37 -5.45 -10.85
N MET A 20 7.37 -5.26 -9.98
CA MET A 20 7.54 -4.66 -8.65
C MET A 20 8.49 -5.50 -7.77
N THR A 21 8.38 -6.83 -7.82
CA THR A 21 9.30 -7.72 -7.09
C THR A 21 10.74 -7.54 -7.57
N ALA A 22 10.98 -7.46 -8.87
CA ALA A 22 12.32 -7.21 -9.42
C ALA A 22 12.88 -5.85 -8.96
N MET A 23 12.06 -4.79 -9.02
CA MET A 23 12.43 -3.45 -8.57
C MET A 23 12.76 -3.42 -7.07
N LEU A 24 11.91 -3.99 -6.21
CA LEU A 24 12.12 -4.00 -4.77
C LEU A 24 13.29 -4.92 -4.36
N GLN A 25 13.48 -6.05 -5.04
CA GLN A 25 14.64 -6.92 -4.78
C GLN A 25 15.96 -6.20 -5.08
N ALA A 26 16.00 -5.40 -6.15
CA ALA A 26 17.16 -4.57 -6.47
C ALA A 26 17.40 -3.46 -5.41
N LEU A 27 16.40 -3.12 -4.59
CA LEU A 27 16.51 -2.22 -3.45
C LEU A 27 16.75 -2.97 -2.12
N LYS A 28 16.98 -4.29 -2.09
CA LYS A 28 17.16 -5.04 -0.84
C LYS A 28 18.25 -4.46 0.07
N HIS A 29 19.31 -3.87 -0.48
CA HIS A 29 20.38 -3.22 0.30
C HIS A 29 19.90 -1.99 1.09
N ARG A 30 18.76 -1.41 0.71
CA ARG A 30 18.11 -0.32 1.42
C ARG A 30 17.29 -0.79 2.63
N GLY A 31 16.71 -1.98 2.55
CA GLY A 31 15.86 -2.55 3.59
C GLY A 31 15.63 -4.05 3.41
N PRO A 32 16.37 -4.92 4.10
CA PRO A 32 16.24 -6.36 3.96
C PRO A 32 15.20 -7.00 4.89
N ASP A 33 14.60 -6.23 5.80
CA ASP A 33 13.87 -6.80 6.94
C ASP A 33 12.39 -7.06 6.63
N SER A 34 11.77 -6.19 5.84
CA SER A 34 10.38 -6.36 5.40
C SER A 34 10.15 -5.67 4.06
N THR A 35 9.22 -6.25 3.30
CA THR A 35 8.80 -5.74 2.01
C THR A 35 7.30 -5.65 1.94
N GLY A 36 6.80 -4.58 1.34
CA GLY A 36 5.38 -4.44 1.05
C GLY A 36 5.11 -3.96 -0.36
N TYR A 37 3.90 -4.27 -0.81
CA TYR A 37 3.36 -4.06 -2.13
C TYR A 37 1.93 -3.52 -2.00
N ALA A 38 1.58 -2.59 -2.86
CA ALA A 38 0.21 -2.22 -3.17
C ALA A 38 0.11 -2.34 -4.69
N VAL A 39 -0.58 -3.39 -5.15
CA VAL A 39 -0.73 -3.70 -6.57
C VAL A 39 -2.19 -3.56 -6.97
N TYR A 40 -2.43 -3.10 -8.19
CA TYR A 40 -3.76 -2.76 -8.68
C TYR A 40 -4.12 -3.64 -9.85
N GLY A 41 -5.04 -4.58 -9.60
CA GLY A 41 -5.61 -5.46 -10.62
C GLY A 41 -6.71 -4.77 -11.42
N GLU A 42 -7.26 -5.48 -12.40
CA GLU A 42 -8.43 -4.99 -13.14
C GLU A 42 -9.69 -5.13 -12.26
N PRO A 43 -10.33 -4.01 -11.88
CA PRO A 43 -11.51 -4.07 -11.02
C PRO A 43 -12.68 -4.70 -11.77
N THR A 44 -13.43 -5.56 -11.09
CA THR A 44 -14.73 -6.04 -11.55
C THR A 44 -15.83 -5.25 -10.84
N GLU A 45 -16.79 -4.72 -11.59
CA GLU A 45 -17.87 -3.92 -11.01
C GLU A 45 -18.66 -4.71 -9.96
N GLY A 46 -18.82 -4.11 -8.77
CA GLY A 46 -19.49 -4.74 -7.62
C GLY A 46 -18.64 -5.75 -6.85
N ASP A 47 -17.38 -5.97 -7.27
CA ASP A 47 -16.42 -6.82 -6.56
C ASP A 47 -15.37 -6.01 -5.82
N TYR A 48 -14.96 -6.55 -4.67
CA TYR A 48 -13.90 -6.03 -3.83
C TYR A 48 -12.94 -7.14 -3.46
N VAL A 49 -11.66 -6.80 -3.38
CA VAL A 49 -10.65 -7.63 -2.76
C VAL A 49 -10.43 -7.15 -1.34
N LEU A 50 -10.70 -8.03 -0.38
CA LEU A 50 -10.42 -7.82 1.03
C LEU A 50 -9.19 -8.63 1.43
N ARG A 51 -8.16 -7.96 1.92
CA ARG A 51 -7.01 -8.58 2.56
C ARG A 51 -7.02 -8.25 4.04
N LEU A 52 -6.91 -9.28 4.88
CA LEU A 52 -6.92 -9.13 6.34
C LEU A 52 -5.96 -10.11 7.00
N LYS A 53 -5.50 -9.75 8.19
CA LYS A 53 -4.78 -10.62 9.11
C LYS A 53 -5.69 -10.97 10.28
N VAL A 54 -5.58 -12.21 10.76
CA VAL A 54 -6.33 -12.71 11.94
C VAL A 54 -5.42 -13.01 13.13
N ALA A 55 -4.12 -12.74 13.00
CA ALA A 55 -3.11 -12.76 14.05
C ALA A 55 -1.81 -12.12 13.56
N GLU A 56 -0.89 -11.86 14.48
CA GLU A 56 0.47 -11.47 14.16
C GLU A 56 1.37 -12.69 13.92
N ALA A 57 2.44 -12.50 13.14
CA ALA A 57 3.43 -13.54 12.90
C ALA A 57 4.05 -14.07 14.21
N GLU A 58 4.22 -13.21 15.21
CA GLU A 58 4.73 -13.60 16.54
C GLU A 58 3.76 -14.46 17.35
N ASP A 59 2.46 -14.30 17.14
CA ASP A 59 1.44 -15.04 17.87
C ASP A 59 1.45 -16.52 17.46
N MET A 60 1.86 -16.79 16.23
CA MET A 60 2.05 -18.16 15.72
C MET A 60 3.11 -18.93 16.50
N ALA A 61 4.08 -18.24 17.11
CA ALA A 61 5.10 -18.84 17.96
C ALA A 61 4.63 -19.10 19.41
N LYS A 62 3.49 -18.52 19.81
CA LYS A 62 3.00 -18.51 21.20
C LYS A 62 1.83 -19.49 21.41
N GLY A 63 2.17 -20.77 21.63
CA GLY A 63 1.35 -21.68 22.45
C GLY A 63 0.43 -22.68 21.71
N ARG A 64 -0.13 -23.63 22.49
CA ARG A 64 -1.07 -24.65 22.00
C ARG A 64 -2.46 -24.02 21.87
N GLY A 65 -3.06 -24.07 20.68
CA GLY A 65 -4.44 -23.65 20.44
C GLY A 65 -4.61 -22.40 19.56
N ILE A 66 -3.52 -21.77 19.12
CA ILE A 66 -3.59 -20.58 18.24
C ILE A 66 -4.44 -20.85 16.99
N HIS A 67 -4.28 -22.01 16.35
CA HIS A 67 -5.09 -22.39 15.17
C HIS A 67 -6.60 -22.40 15.42
N GLN A 68 -7.04 -22.76 16.64
CA GLN A 68 -8.47 -22.70 16.98
C GLN A 68 -8.93 -21.24 17.10
N VAL A 69 -8.12 -20.40 17.75
CA VAL A 69 -8.39 -18.95 17.86
C VAL A 69 -8.49 -18.30 16.46
N LEU A 70 -7.60 -18.66 15.53
CA LEU A 70 -7.67 -18.18 14.15
C LEU A 70 -8.96 -18.63 13.47
N ALA A 71 -9.34 -19.90 13.62
CA ALA A 71 -10.56 -20.44 13.04
C ALA A 71 -11.83 -19.75 13.59
N ASP A 72 -11.84 -19.46 14.89
CA ASP A 72 -12.95 -18.76 15.55
C ASP A 72 -13.05 -17.31 15.03
N ARG A 73 -11.93 -16.58 14.94
CA ARG A 73 -11.88 -15.22 14.35
C ARG A 73 -12.35 -15.19 12.89
N ILE A 74 -11.90 -16.15 12.08
CA ILE A 74 -12.33 -16.29 10.69
C ILE A 74 -13.85 -16.50 10.61
N THR A 75 -14.40 -17.35 11.49
CA THR A 75 -15.84 -17.62 11.55
C THR A 75 -16.63 -16.37 11.93
N GLU A 76 -16.13 -15.57 12.87
CA GLU A 76 -16.75 -14.30 13.28
C GLU A 76 -16.75 -13.28 12.14
N VAL A 77 -15.62 -13.12 11.44
CA VAL A 77 -15.51 -12.24 10.27
C VAL A 77 -16.49 -12.65 9.16
N GLU A 78 -16.61 -13.95 8.88
CA GLU A 78 -17.57 -14.45 7.88
C GLU A 78 -19.03 -14.24 8.30
N ALA A 79 -19.34 -14.32 9.59
CA ALA A 79 -20.67 -14.01 10.11
C ALA A 79 -20.99 -12.51 9.95
N ILE A 80 -20.02 -11.63 10.23
CA ILE A 80 -20.14 -10.18 10.00
C ILE A 80 -20.38 -9.89 8.51
N MET A 81 -19.60 -10.50 7.62
CA MET A 81 -19.80 -10.38 6.17
C MET A 81 -21.23 -10.79 5.77
N GLN A 82 -21.71 -11.91 6.30
CA GLN A 82 -23.06 -12.39 6.01
C GLN A 82 -24.15 -11.42 6.51
N GLU A 83 -23.98 -10.83 7.70
CA GLU A 83 -24.90 -9.83 8.25
C GLU A 83 -24.99 -8.58 7.36
N HIS A 84 -23.86 -8.14 6.80
CA HIS A 84 -23.79 -7.04 5.85
C HIS A 84 -24.26 -7.40 4.44
N GLY A 85 -24.65 -8.66 4.19
CA GLY A 85 -25.14 -9.11 2.88
C GLY A 85 -24.04 -9.36 1.85
N VAL A 86 -22.79 -9.54 2.30
CA VAL A 86 -21.64 -9.82 1.44
C VAL A 86 -21.73 -11.23 0.84
N THR A 87 -21.46 -11.35 -0.45
CA THR A 87 -21.28 -12.64 -1.12
C THR A 87 -19.80 -12.93 -1.30
N VAL A 88 -19.28 -13.94 -0.59
CA VAL A 88 -17.90 -14.41 -0.77
C VAL A 88 -17.81 -15.26 -2.03
N LYS A 89 -17.03 -14.80 -3.03
CA LYS A 89 -16.76 -15.53 -4.27
C LYS A 89 -15.59 -16.50 -4.09
N THR A 90 -14.52 -16.03 -3.47
CA THR A 90 -13.31 -16.83 -3.22
C THR A 90 -12.72 -16.48 -1.87
N LYS A 91 -12.17 -17.49 -1.20
CA LYS A 91 -11.39 -17.38 0.05
C LYS A 91 -10.07 -18.12 -0.14
N GLU A 92 -8.97 -17.41 0.09
CA GLU A 92 -7.61 -17.92 -0.05
C GLU A 92 -6.83 -17.63 1.22
N HIS A 93 -6.05 -18.61 1.67
CA HIS A 93 -5.05 -18.42 2.71
C HIS A 93 -3.72 -18.07 2.05
N ALA A 94 -3.33 -16.80 2.13
CA ALA A 94 -2.01 -16.38 1.64
C ALA A 94 -0.91 -16.85 2.61
N THR A 95 -1.21 -16.83 3.91
CA THR A 95 -0.42 -17.50 4.95
C THR A 95 -1.38 -18.14 5.97
N GLU A 96 -0.85 -18.71 7.06
CA GLU A 96 -1.70 -19.26 8.13
C GLU A 96 -2.58 -18.21 8.81
N TYR A 97 -2.17 -16.93 8.78
CA TYR A 97 -2.82 -15.83 9.48
C TYR A 97 -3.24 -14.68 8.55
N ALA A 98 -2.84 -14.68 7.27
CA ALA A 98 -3.26 -13.69 6.27
C ALA A 98 -4.22 -14.31 5.26
N LEU A 99 -5.38 -13.69 5.11
CA LEU A 99 -6.44 -14.13 4.21
C LEU A 99 -6.69 -13.12 3.09
N ARG A 100 -7.10 -13.66 1.95
CA ARG A 100 -7.59 -12.91 0.80
C ARG A 100 -9.00 -13.39 0.47
N TYR A 101 -9.93 -12.45 0.43
CA TYR A 101 -11.29 -12.68 -0.01
C TYR A 101 -11.57 -11.89 -1.28
N LEU A 102 -12.14 -12.54 -2.28
CA LEU A 102 -12.86 -11.86 -3.35
C LEU A 102 -14.34 -11.85 -2.96
N ILE A 103 -14.90 -10.67 -2.76
CA ILE A 103 -16.27 -10.50 -2.29
C ILE A 103 -17.06 -9.65 -3.27
N SER A 104 -18.38 -9.85 -3.30
CA SER A 104 -19.32 -8.93 -3.93
C SER A 104 -20.21 -8.31 -2.86
N HIS A 105 -20.36 -6.99 -2.91
CA HIS A 105 -21.08 -6.21 -1.91
C HIS A 105 -21.74 -4.99 -2.57
N GLU A 106 -23.03 -4.78 -2.32
CA GLU A 106 -23.76 -3.60 -2.79
C GLU A 106 -24.00 -2.57 -1.66
N GLY A 107 -23.64 -2.92 -0.42
CA GLY A 107 -23.83 -2.08 0.75
C GLY A 107 -22.67 -1.12 1.02
N ASP A 108 -22.67 -0.56 2.23
CA ASP A 108 -21.63 0.34 2.71
C ASP A 108 -20.35 -0.45 3.05
N THR A 109 -19.28 -0.25 2.28
CA THR A 109 -17.98 -0.89 2.51
C THR A 109 -17.28 -0.37 3.76
N THR A 110 -17.53 0.89 4.14
CA THR A 110 -17.00 1.48 5.36
C THR A 110 -17.61 0.82 6.59
N ALA A 111 -18.94 0.70 6.64
CA ALA A 111 -19.62 0.04 7.75
C ALA A 111 -19.22 -1.44 7.89
N LEU A 112 -19.02 -2.13 6.75
CA LEU A 112 -18.49 -3.50 6.75
C LEU A 112 -17.09 -3.56 7.35
N ALA A 113 -16.17 -2.71 6.88
CA ALA A 113 -14.78 -2.69 7.32
C ALA A 113 -14.67 -2.34 8.82
N GLU A 114 -15.46 -1.38 9.30
CA GLU A 114 -15.52 -1.01 10.71
C GLU A 114 -16.00 -2.17 11.58
N HIS A 115 -17.06 -2.88 11.17
CA HIS A 115 -17.59 -4.01 11.94
C HIS A 115 -16.60 -5.18 11.99
N ILE A 116 -15.90 -5.50 10.89
CA ILE A 116 -14.86 -6.54 10.87
C ILE A 116 -13.71 -6.19 11.83
N GLU A 117 -13.32 -4.92 11.92
CA GLU A 117 -12.26 -4.41 12.80
C GLU A 117 -12.65 -4.41 14.29
N GLU A 118 -13.92 -4.66 14.64
CA GLU A 118 -14.33 -4.85 16.04
C GLU A 118 -13.91 -6.23 16.58
N THR A 119 -13.63 -7.20 15.71
CA THR A 119 -13.14 -8.52 16.09
C THR A 119 -11.69 -8.45 16.59
N ASP A 120 -11.47 -8.78 17.86
CA ASP A 120 -10.16 -8.67 18.50
C ASP A 120 -9.09 -9.54 17.82
N GLY A 121 -8.00 -8.89 17.40
CA GLY A 121 -6.87 -9.50 16.69
C GLY A 121 -7.09 -9.71 15.19
N VAL A 122 -8.14 -9.10 14.62
CA VAL A 122 -8.32 -8.96 13.17
C VAL A 122 -7.88 -7.56 12.74
N GLU A 123 -7.17 -7.49 11.62
CA GLU A 123 -6.74 -6.23 10.99
C GLU A 123 -6.96 -6.30 9.49
N ILE A 124 -7.65 -5.32 8.92
CA ILE A 124 -7.82 -5.17 7.48
C ILE A 124 -6.59 -4.44 6.92
N LEU A 125 -5.90 -5.11 6.00
CA LEU A 125 -4.77 -4.54 5.26
C LEU A 125 -5.24 -3.65 4.11
N SER A 126 -6.26 -4.12 3.38
CA SER A 126 -6.90 -3.34 2.31
C SER A 126 -8.29 -3.87 1.99
N LEU A 127 -9.20 -2.97 1.66
CA LEU A 127 -10.46 -3.24 0.98
C LEU A 127 -10.56 -2.30 -0.22
N GLY A 128 -10.59 -2.86 -1.43
CA GLY A 128 -10.59 -2.06 -2.66
C GLY A 128 -11.13 -2.83 -3.85
N ASN A 129 -11.46 -2.13 -4.93
CA ASN A 129 -11.96 -2.75 -6.16
C ASN A 129 -10.81 -3.38 -6.97
N GLY A 130 -9.62 -2.78 -6.91
CA GLY A 130 -8.42 -3.29 -7.58
C GLY A 130 -7.20 -3.38 -6.67
N LEU A 131 -7.17 -2.62 -5.58
CA LEU A 131 -6.06 -2.58 -4.63
C LEU A 131 -5.95 -3.88 -3.83
N GLU A 132 -4.75 -4.44 -3.87
CA GLU A 132 -4.32 -5.49 -2.97
C GLU A 132 -3.07 -5.04 -2.23
N LEU A 133 -3.18 -4.88 -0.91
CA LEU A 133 -2.04 -4.56 -0.04
C LEU A 133 -1.45 -5.84 0.56
N ILE A 134 -0.16 -6.08 0.29
CA ILE A 134 0.61 -7.21 0.79
C ILE A 134 1.80 -6.65 1.55
N LYS A 135 2.00 -7.05 2.80
CA LYS A 135 3.20 -6.71 3.56
C LYS A 135 3.57 -7.80 4.55
N ASP A 136 4.83 -8.19 4.52
CA ASP A 136 5.35 -9.25 5.39
C ASP A 136 6.85 -9.07 5.65
N LEU A 137 7.37 -9.88 6.56
CA LEU A 137 8.80 -9.98 6.85
C LEU A 137 9.54 -10.69 5.71
N GLY A 138 10.79 -10.29 5.50
CA GLY A 138 11.66 -10.85 4.47
C GLY A 138 11.84 -9.94 3.26
N ASP A 139 12.66 -10.41 2.32
CA ASP A 139 12.94 -9.65 1.11
C ASP A 139 11.81 -9.74 0.08
N ALA A 140 11.94 -8.97 -1.00
CA ALA A 140 10.91 -8.89 -2.02
C ALA A 140 10.57 -10.25 -2.63
N SER A 141 11.58 -11.10 -2.85
CA SER A 141 11.39 -12.41 -3.46
C SER A 141 10.68 -13.39 -2.51
N ASP A 142 11.02 -13.34 -1.23
CA ASP A 142 10.37 -14.15 -0.19
C ASP A 142 8.87 -13.81 -0.10
N VAL A 143 8.55 -12.52 0.04
CA VAL A 143 7.16 -12.03 0.13
C VAL A 143 6.40 -12.31 -1.17
N ALA A 144 7.02 -12.09 -2.34
CA ALA A 144 6.38 -12.38 -3.62
C ALA A 144 6.05 -13.86 -3.80
N GLY A 145 6.93 -14.76 -3.37
CA GLY A 145 6.70 -16.20 -3.42
C GLY A 145 5.56 -16.65 -2.50
N LEU A 146 5.49 -16.11 -1.27
CA LEU A 146 4.44 -16.44 -0.31
C LEU A 146 3.05 -16.02 -0.79
N TYR A 147 2.94 -14.85 -1.43
CA TYR A 147 1.67 -14.26 -1.82
C TYR A 147 1.33 -14.42 -3.31
N GLY A 148 2.13 -15.18 -4.07
CA GLY A 148 1.89 -15.45 -5.50
C GLY A 148 2.01 -14.23 -6.41
N LEU A 149 2.78 -13.20 -6.00
CA LEU A 149 2.86 -11.92 -6.72
C LEU A 149 3.55 -12.03 -8.07
N ASN A 150 4.38 -13.05 -8.29
CA ASN A 150 5.09 -13.23 -9.57
C ASN A 150 4.15 -13.48 -10.77
N GLU A 151 2.88 -13.79 -10.53
CA GLU A 151 1.85 -14.00 -11.56
C GLU A 151 0.75 -12.92 -11.52
N PHE A 152 0.91 -11.89 -10.69
CA PHE A 152 -0.09 -10.83 -10.53
C PHE A 152 -0.10 -9.91 -11.74
N ASN A 153 -1.22 -9.89 -12.47
CA ASN A 153 -1.44 -8.98 -13.58
C ASN A 153 -2.29 -7.78 -13.15
N GLY A 154 -1.86 -6.59 -13.54
CA GLY A 154 -2.50 -5.34 -13.19
C GLY A 154 -1.96 -4.18 -14.00
N THR A 155 -2.35 -2.95 -13.67
CA THR A 155 -1.90 -1.76 -14.40
C THR A 155 -0.71 -1.07 -13.73
N HIS A 156 -0.71 -1.03 -12.40
CA HIS A 156 0.30 -0.30 -11.65
C HIS A 156 0.46 -0.83 -10.22
N GLY A 157 1.56 -0.42 -9.60
CA GLY A 157 1.84 -0.75 -8.22
C GLY A 157 2.88 0.16 -7.60
N ILE A 158 2.87 0.18 -6.27
CA ILE A 158 3.88 0.83 -5.44
C ILE A 158 4.35 -0.14 -4.38
N GLY A 159 5.59 0.05 -3.92
CA GLY A 159 6.19 -0.85 -2.97
C GLY A 159 7.29 -0.20 -2.17
N HIS A 160 7.65 -0.87 -1.08
CA HIS A 160 8.60 -0.35 -0.12
C HIS A 160 9.44 -1.48 0.48
N THR A 161 10.75 -1.24 0.59
CA THR A 161 11.69 -2.05 1.35
C THR A 161 12.11 -1.30 2.62
N ARG A 162 11.86 -1.90 3.79
CA ARG A 162 12.15 -1.26 5.08
C ARG A 162 13.38 -1.87 5.74
N MET A 163 14.20 -0.99 6.33
CA MET A 163 15.23 -1.38 7.28
C MET A 163 14.74 -0.99 8.67
N ALA A 164 14.53 -1.96 9.55
CA ALA A 164 14.15 -1.68 10.93
C ALA A 164 15.35 -1.05 11.65
N THR A 165 15.12 0.12 12.26
CA THR A 165 16.14 0.79 13.09
C THR A 165 16.10 0.32 14.55
N GLU A 166 15.09 -0.47 14.90
CA GLU A 166 14.83 -1.02 16.23
C GLU A 166 14.72 -2.55 16.13
N SER A 167 14.91 -3.25 17.27
CA SER A 167 15.02 -4.71 17.33
C SER A 167 13.75 -5.49 17.00
N ASP A 168 12.58 -4.86 17.03
CA ASP A 168 11.30 -5.49 16.68
C ASP A 168 10.78 -4.96 15.35
N VAL A 169 10.57 -5.86 14.39
CA VAL A 169 10.02 -5.53 13.07
C VAL A 169 8.50 -5.66 13.12
N ASP A 170 7.83 -4.59 13.54
CA ASP A 170 6.38 -4.50 13.47
C ASP A 170 5.92 -4.28 12.01
N ILE A 171 5.13 -5.22 11.48
CA ILE A 171 4.57 -5.17 10.12
C ILE A 171 3.49 -4.08 10.00
N ARG A 172 2.81 -3.70 11.09
CA ARG A 172 1.86 -2.56 11.07
C ARG A 172 2.57 -1.25 10.73
N SER A 173 3.81 -1.16 11.19
CA SER A 173 4.74 -0.07 10.89
C SER A 173 5.43 -0.21 9.52
N ALA A 174 5.12 -1.25 8.74
CA ALA A 174 5.61 -1.41 7.37
C ALA A 174 4.64 -0.83 6.34
N HIS A 175 5.22 -0.18 5.34
CA HIS A 175 4.55 0.29 4.13
C HIS A 175 4.19 -0.86 3.19
N PRO A 176 3.28 -0.64 2.22
CA PRO A 176 2.48 0.58 2.00
C PRO A 176 1.43 0.83 3.09
N TYR A 177 0.93 2.06 3.15
CA TYR A 177 -0.24 2.43 3.96
C TYR A 177 -1.47 2.55 3.07
N TRP A 178 -2.59 2.03 3.55
CA TRP A 178 -3.90 2.19 2.94
C TRP A 178 -4.71 3.21 3.74
N ALA A 179 -5.44 4.08 3.05
CA ALA A 179 -6.26 5.09 3.69
C ALA A 179 -7.58 4.50 4.18
N PHE A 180 -7.60 3.80 5.32
CA PHE A 180 -8.85 3.25 5.88
C PHE A 180 -9.91 4.36 6.04
N PRO A 181 -11.18 4.15 5.64
CA PRO A 181 -11.76 3.01 4.92
C PRO A 181 -11.96 3.30 3.42
N TYR A 182 -11.19 4.22 2.83
CA TYR A 182 -11.28 4.63 1.44
C TYR A 182 -10.75 3.55 0.51
N ASN A 183 -11.56 3.14 -0.46
CA ASN A 183 -11.15 2.16 -1.44
C ASN A 183 -9.98 2.69 -2.29
N ASP A 184 -9.04 1.79 -2.59
CA ASP A 184 -8.04 1.97 -3.63
C ASP A 184 -7.16 3.23 -3.48
N VAL A 185 -6.79 3.65 -2.27
CA VAL A 185 -5.78 4.71 -2.06
C VAL A 185 -4.65 4.17 -1.18
N SER A 186 -3.44 4.08 -1.75
CA SER A 186 -2.27 3.60 -1.02
C SER A 186 -1.04 4.49 -1.21
N VAL A 187 -0.18 4.55 -0.18
CA VAL A 187 1.00 5.40 -0.15
C VAL A 187 2.25 4.64 0.30
N VAL A 188 3.37 4.91 -0.36
CA VAL A 188 4.72 4.60 0.13
C VAL A 188 5.51 5.89 0.30
N HIS A 189 6.25 6.00 1.39
CA HIS A 189 6.91 7.25 1.78
C HIS A 189 8.34 6.98 2.23
N ASN A 190 9.26 7.83 1.80
CA ASN A 190 10.62 7.88 2.28
C ASN A 190 10.90 9.29 2.80
N GLY A 191 11.10 9.43 4.11
CA GLY A 191 11.14 10.74 4.72
C GLY A 191 10.76 10.73 6.18
N GLN A 192 10.52 11.94 6.70
CA GLN A 192 9.91 12.16 7.99
C GLN A 192 9.06 13.42 7.94
N ILE A 193 7.81 13.32 8.42
CA ILE A 193 6.89 14.43 8.56
C ILE A 193 7.03 15.02 9.97
N THR A 194 7.41 16.29 10.04
CA THR A 194 7.72 16.98 11.29
C THR A 194 6.48 17.56 11.98
N ASN A 195 5.42 17.91 11.23
CA ASN A 195 4.17 18.42 11.78
C ASN A 195 3.06 17.34 11.90
N TYR A 196 3.42 16.05 11.88
CA TYR A 196 2.51 14.90 11.88
C TYR A 196 1.38 15.00 12.90
N TRP A 197 1.70 15.21 14.18
CA TRP A 197 0.68 15.21 15.25
C TRP A 197 -0.33 16.35 15.13
N ILE A 198 0.04 17.46 14.49
CA ILE A 198 -0.87 18.59 14.24
C ILE A 198 -1.84 18.17 13.13
N MET A 199 -1.31 17.67 12.01
CA MET A 199 -2.09 17.26 10.85
C MET A 199 -3.00 16.06 11.17
N ARG A 200 -2.51 15.06 11.91
CA ARG A 200 -3.31 13.93 12.39
C ARG A 200 -4.54 14.39 13.18
N ARG A 201 -4.36 15.29 14.15
CA ARG A 201 -5.48 15.82 14.95
C ARG A 201 -6.49 16.60 14.11
N GLN A 202 -6.05 17.26 13.03
CA GLN A 202 -6.96 17.93 12.11
C GLN A 202 -7.81 16.91 11.33
N MET A 203 -7.21 15.80 10.89
CA MET A 203 -7.92 14.73 10.19
C MET A 203 -8.85 13.95 11.13
N GLU A 204 -8.45 13.66 12.37
CA GLU A 204 -9.31 13.04 13.39
C GLU A 204 -10.55 13.91 13.66
N ARG A 205 -10.41 15.24 13.69
CA ARG A 205 -11.55 16.17 13.83
C ARG A 205 -12.49 16.16 12.63
N LYS A 206 -12.02 15.74 11.46
CA LYS A 206 -12.84 15.52 10.26
C LYS A 206 -13.49 14.12 10.23
N GLY A 207 -13.24 13.28 11.25
CA GLY A 207 -13.82 11.94 11.37
C GLY A 207 -12.93 10.81 10.87
N HIS A 208 -11.67 11.07 10.49
CA HIS A 208 -10.77 10.02 10.01
C HIS A 208 -10.16 9.22 11.16
N ARG A 209 -10.05 7.91 10.98
CA ARG A 209 -9.37 6.98 11.89
C ARG A 209 -7.95 6.72 11.41
N PHE A 210 -7.03 6.55 12.35
CA PHE A 210 -5.64 6.13 12.10
C PHE A 210 -5.40 4.79 12.79
N MET A 211 -4.80 3.86 12.06
CA MET A 211 -4.47 2.48 12.45
C MET A 211 -3.06 2.36 13.03
N SER A 212 -2.20 3.35 12.79
CA SER A 212 -0.81 3.35 13.25
C SER A 212 -0.40 4.69 13.85
N ASN A 213 0.81 4.73 14.42
CA ASN A 213 1.50 5.98 14.78
C ASN A 213 2.55 6.37 13.73
N CYS A 214 2.57 5.71 12.57
CA CYS A 214 3.46 6.06 11.49
C CYS A 214 3.01 7.36 10.85
N ASP A 215 3.96 8.23 10.57
CA ASP A 215 3.70 9.50 9.91
C ASP A 215 3.16 9.33 8.49
N SER A 216 3.55 8.25 7.84
CA SER A 216 3.23 7.95 6.45
C SER A 216 1.75 7.68 6.22
N GLU A 217 1.04 7.17 7.23
CA GLU A 217 -0.41 6.98 7.17
C GLU A 217 -1.15 8.31 6.97
N LEU A 218 -0.59 9.41 7.48
CA LEU A 218 -1.16 10.75 7.27
C LEU A 218 -1.28 11.08 5.79
N LEU A 219 -0.29 10.73 4.97
CA LEU A 219 -0.30 11.03 3.54
C LEU A 219 -1.43 10.28 2.83
N ALA A 220 -1.69 9.03 3.23
CA ALA A 220 -2.79 8.24 2.70
C ALA A 220 -4.14 8.85 3.07
N VAL A 221 -4.38 9.11 4.36
CA VAL A 221 -5.62 9.71 4.88
C VAL A 221 -5.85 11.12 4.30
N TYR A 222 -4.79 11.94 4.24
CA TYR A 222 -4.83 13.29 3.67
C TYR A 222 -5.25 13.26 2.21
N THR A 223 -4.61 12.40 1.41
CA THR A 223 -4.91 12.30 -0.02
C THR A 223 -6.33 11.77 -0.24
N ALA A 224 -6.74 10.72 0.47
CA ALA A 224 -8.07 10.17 0.36
C ALA A 224 -9.16 11.17 0.77
N ASN A 225 -8.95 11.94 1.85
CA ASN A 225 -9.83 13.04 2.24
C ASN A 225 -10.01 14.06 1.11
N ASN A 226 -8.91 14.47 0.46
CA ASN A 226 -8.96 15.48 -0.59
C ASN A 226 -9.70 14.96 -1.82
N LEU A 227 -9.42 13.72 -2.25
CA LEU A 227 -10.12 13.05 -3.35
C LEU A 227 -11.63 12.94 -3.08
N ALA A 228 -12.02 12.53 -1.86
CA ALA A 228 -13.42 12.44 -1.45
C ALA A 228 -14.15 13.80 -1.46
N ASN A 229 -13.41 14.90 -1.30
CA ASN A 229 -13.94 16.26 -1.40
C ASN A 229 -13.85 16.85 -2.83
N GLY A 230 -13.55 16.04 -3.84
CA GLY A 230 -13.53 16.43 -5.25
C GLY A 230 -12.25 17.15 -5.69
N VAL A 231 -11.19 17.12 -4.89
CA VAL A 231 -9.87 17.62 -5.28
C VAL A 231 -9.20 16.58 -6.17
N THR A 232 -8.52 16.99 -7.24
CA THR A 232 -7.76 16.07 -8.11
C THR A 232 -6.55 15.50 -7.37
N LEU A 233 -6.05 14.33 -7.77
CA LEU A 233 -4.84 13.75 -7.16
C LEU A 233 -3.67 14.74 -7.25
N GLU A 234 -3.42 15.31 -8.43
CA GLU A 234 -2.34 16.28 -8.62
C GLU A 234 -2.46 17.48 -7.67
N GLN A 235 -3.65 18.06 -7.52
CA GLN A 235 -3.85 19.19 -6.62
C GLN A 235 -3.70 18.77 -5.16
N SER A 236 -4.14 17.56 -4.79
CA SER A 236 -3.92 17.03 -3.44
C SER A 236 -2.42 16.91 -3.11
N LEU A 237 -1.63 16.42 -4.07
CA LEU A 237 -0.18 16.30 -3.92
C LEU A 237 0.53 17.66 -3.86
N ARG A 238 0.01 18.67 -4.58
CA ARG A 238 0.50 20.05 -4.47
C ARG A 238 0.19 20.66 -3.11
N ASN A 239 -1.05 20.50 -2.63
CA ASN A 239 -1.46 21.02 -1.33
C ASN A 239 -0.64 20.40 -0.19
N SER A 240 -0.28 19.11 -0.27
CA SER A 240 0.58 18.49 0.74
C SER A 240 1.97 19.10 0.81
N ILE A 241 2.54 19.61 -0.28
CA ILE A 241 3.83 20.31 -0.24
C ILE A 241 3.71 21.61 0.55
N GLU A 242 2.57 22.30 0.46
CA GLU A 242 2.33 23.57 1.17
C GLU A 242 1.95 23.36 2.65
N GLU A 243 1.26 22.27 2.98
CA GLU A 243 0.65 22.06 4.30
C GLU A 243 1.44 21.10 5.21
N ILE A 244 2.24 20.20 4.64
CA ILE A 244 2.95 19.16 5.38
C ILE A 244 4.42 19.56 5.51
N ASP A 245 4.87 19.77 6.75
CA ASP A 245 6.25 20.13 7.02
C ASP A 245 7.10 18.87 7.17
N GLY A 246 8.21 18.76 6.46
CA GLY A 246 9.16 17.69 6.65
C GLY A 246 10.13 17.54 5.51
N VAL A 247 10.84 16.42 5.51
CA VAL A 247 11.69 15.99 4.40
C VAL A 247 11.13 14.68 3.91
N PHE A 248 10.47 14.69 2.75
CA PHE A 248 9.73 13.55 2.25
C PHE A 248 9.73 13.44 0.73
N THR A 249 9.73 12.20 0.28
CA THR A 249 9.32 11.83 -1.06
C THR A 249 8.37 10.66 -0.93
N TYR A 250 7.23 10.74 -1.61
CA TYR A 250 6.23 9.67 -1.53
C TYR A 250 5.55 9.45 -2.86
N LEU A 251 5.05 8.23 -3.01
CA LEU A 251 4.25 7.80 -4.14
C LEU A 251 2.84 7.50 -3.64
N VAL A 252 1.84 7.86 -4.42
CA VAL A 252 0.44 7.51 -4.19
C VAL A 252 -0.08 6.74 -5.37
N ALA A 253 -0.68 5.59 -5.11
CA ALA A 253 -1.47 4.88 -6.09
C ALA A 253 -2.96 5.02 -5.72
N THR A 254 -3.78 5.25 -6.74
CA THR A 254 -5.23 5.24 -6.67
C THR A 254 -5.78 4.13 -7.57
N LYS A 255 -7.10 3.94 -7.69
CA LYS A 255 -7.67 2.91 -8.58
C LYS A 255 -7.10 2.89 -10.01
N ASP A 256 -6.72 4.05 -10.54
CA ASP A 256 -6.35 4.24 -11.95
C ASP A 256 -5.23 5.28 -12.18
N GLN A 257 -4.63 5.81 -11.11
CA GLN A 257 -3.55 6.80 -11.21
C GLN A 257 -2.39 6.48 -10.28
N LEU A 258 -1.18 6.75 -10.76
CA LEU A 258 0.03 6.81 -9.94
C LEU A 258 0.49 8.27 -9.86
N GLY A 259 0.83 8.73 -8.67
CA GLY A 259 1.35 10.07 -8.44
C GLY A 259 2.60 10.06 -7.57
N MET A 260 3.40 11.12 -7.69
CA MET A 260 4.55 11.37 -6.84
C MET A 260 4.60 12.83 -6.39
N ALA A 261 5.19 13.06 -5.22
CA ALA A 261 5.51 14.38 -4.72
C ALA A 261 6.85 14.38 -3.99
N LYS A 262 7.61 15.46 -4.19
CA LYS A 262 8.88 15.74 -3.51
C LYS A 262 8.75 17.01 -2.68
N ASP A 263 9.23 16.98 -1.44
CA ASP A 263 9.26 18.15 -0.57
C ASP A 263 10.21 19.25 -1.07
N THR A 264 10.11 20.45 -0.49
CA THR A 264 10.95 21.61 -0.84
C THR A 264 12.45 21.38 -0.63
N MET A 265 12.88 20.58 0.34
CA MET A 265 14.31 20.26 0.51
C MET A 265 14.80 19.21 -0.49
N ALA A 266 13.90 18.40 -1.06
CA ALA A 266 14.20 17.38 -2.05
C ALA A 266 15.34 16.42 -1.66
N ALA A 267 15.56 16.21 -0.36
CA ALA A 267 16.75 15.51 0.14
C ALA A 267 16.65 13.98 0.05
N LYS A 268 15.45 13.45 -0.23
CA LYS A 268 15.23 12.01 -0.42
C LYS A 268 15.27 11.71 -1.92
N PRO A 269 16.15 10.80 -2.36
CA PRO A 269 16.34 10.57 -3.79
C PRO A 269 15.14 9.83 -4.38
N LEU A 270 14.79 10.21 -5.61
CA LEU A 270 13.88 9.48 -6.48
C LEU A 270 14.44 9.56 -7.89
N VAL A 271 14.46 8.45 -8.59
CA VAL A 271 14.82 8.38 -10.00
C VAL A 271 13.53 8.11 -10.75
N LEU A 272 13.28 8.86 -11.82
CA LEU A 272 12.11 8.74 -12.67
C LEU A 272 12.54 8.39 -14.10
N TYR A 273 11.87 7.38 -14.65
CA TYR A 273 11.87 7.00 -16.05
C TYR A 273 10.45 7.16 -16.60
N GLU A 274 10.33 7.78 -17.77
CA GLU A 274 9.06 7.98 -18.47
C GLU A 274 9.19 7.62 -19.95
N SER A 275 8.30 6.74 -20.42
CA SER A 275 8.07 6.44 -21.83
C SER A 275 6.60 6.67 -22.21
N ASP A 276 6.29 6.40 -23.48
CA ASP A 276 4.92 6.45 -24.01
C ASP A 276 3.99 5.44 -23.34
N ASP A 277 4.52 4.31 -22.84
CA ASP A 277 3.74 3.17 -22.36
C ASP A 277 4.01 2.78 -20.90
N LEU A 278 5.10 3.24 -20.29
CA LEU A 278 5.53 2.88 -18.95
C LEU A 278 6.11 4.10 -18.22
N ILE A 279 5.70 4.27 -16.97
CA ILE A 279 6.39 5.12 -16.01
C ILE A 279 6.95 4.21 -14.94
N ALA A 280 8.22 4.40 -14.59
CA ALA A 280 8.86 3.68 -13.51
C ALA A 280 9.66 4.66 -12.65
N MET A 281 9.60 4.45 -11.34
CA MET A 281 10.29 5.31 -10.40
C MET A 281 10.74 4.52 -9.18
N ALA A 282 11.88 4.92 -8.63
CA ALA A 282 12.44 4.26 -7.47
C ALA A 282 13.46 5.13 -6.76
N SER A 283 13.81 4.80 -5.52
CA SER A 283 14.88 5.52 -4.82
C SER A 283 16.26 5.44 -5.49
N GLU A 284 16.49 4.44 -6.37
CA GLU A 284 17.72 4.25 -7.12
C GLU A 284 17.43 3.68 -8.52
N GLU A 285 18.22 4.08 -9.51
CA GLU A 285 18.10 3.65 -10.91
C GLU A 285 18.22 2.11 -11.06
N VAL A 286 18.99 1.45 -10.19
CA VAL A 286 19.18 -0.01 -10.22
C VAL A 286 17.86 -0.79 -10.17
N ALA A 287 16.84 -0.23 -9.51
CA ALA A 287 15.50 -0.82 -9.48
C ALA A 287 14.81 -0.74 -10.84
N ILE A 288 14.86 0.43 -11.49
CA ILE A 288 14.28 0.61 -12.83
C ILE A 288 14.98 -0.29 -13.85
N ARG A 289 16.31 -0.41 -13.77
CA ARG A 289 17.07 -1.30 -14.65
C ARG A 289 16.81 -2.79 -14.42
N ALA A 290 16.21 -3.17 -13.28
CA ALA A 290 15.81 -4.56 -13.04
C ALA A 290 14.69 -5.00 -14.00
N ILE A 291 13.88 -4.05 -14.48
CA ILE A 291 12.79 -4.29 -15.44
C ILE A 291 13.12 -3.74 -16.84
N LEU A 292 14.05 -2.80 -16.95
CA LEU A 292 14.52 -2.21 -18.21
C LEU A 292 16.06 -2.36 -18.32
N PRO A 293 16.58 -3.53 -18.74
CA PRO A 293 18.02 -3.80 -18.73
C PRO A 293 18.84 -3.00 -19.77
N GLN A 294 18.16 -2.36 -20.72
CA GLN A 294 18.78 -1.49 -21.72
C GLN A 294 19.21 -0.13 -21.13
N GLU A 295 19.93 0.66 -21.92
CA GLU A 295 20.22 2.06 -21.60
C GLU A 295 18.90 2.87 -21.57
N ILE A 296 18.72 3.65 -20.51
CA ILE A 296 17.51 4.42 -20.23
C ILE A 296 17.88 5.84 -19.82
N ASP A 297 17.08 6.81 -20.24
CA ASP A 297 17.18 8.19 -19.76
C ASP A 297 16.37 8.33 -18.48
N THR A 298 17.03 8.66 -17.38
CA THR A 298 16.38 8.90 -16.09
C THR A 298 16.83 10.22 -15.50
N TYR A 299 16.01 10.78 -14.61
CA TYR A 299 16.37 11.99 -13.88
C TYR A 299 15.86 11.94 -12.44
N ASP A 300 16.45 12.74 -11.57
CA ASP A 300 15.92 12.98 -10.22
C ASP A 300 14.97 14.18 -10.27
N PRO A 301 13.67 14.02 -9.95
CA PRO A 301 12.72 15.12 -9.92
C PRO A 301 13.18 16.29 -9.04
N TYR A 302 12.85 17.50 -9.47
CA TYR A 302 13.21 18.73 -8.77
C TYR A 302 12.45 18.88 -7.44
N ASP A 303 12.87 19.87 -6.65
CA ASP A 303 12.14 20.30 -5.48
C ASP A 303 10.71 20.73 -5.83
N GLU A 304 9.78 20.40 -4.93
CA GLU A 304 8.34 20.68 -5.10
C GLU A 304 7.71 20.06 -6.36
N GLU A 305 8.41 19.12 -7.02
CA GLU A 305 7.89 18.48 -8.22
C GLU A 305 6.75 17.52 -7.85
N VAL A 306 5.63 17.71 -8.53
CA VAL A 306 4.46 16.85 -8.52
C VAL A 306 4.20 16.34 -9.92
N ARG A 307 3.92 15.05 -10.02
CA ARG A 307 3.50 14.38 -11.25
C ARG A 307 2.43 13.36 -10.95
N VAL A 308 1.51 13.20 -11.90
CA VAL A 308 0.45 12.18 -11.88
C VAL A 308 0.34 11.59 -13.27
N TRP A 309 0.22 10.27 -13.32
CA TRP A 309 0.03 9.50 -14.53
C TRP A 309 -1.21 8.63 -14.40
N GLN A 310 -1.84 8.35 -15.54
CA GLN A 310 -3.05 7.54 -15.64
C GLN A 310 -2.69 6.16 -16.21
N ALA A 311 -3.33 5.13 -15.68
CA ALA A 311 -3.26 3.75 -16.18
C ALA A 311 -3.97 3.57 -17.52
#